data_AF-A0A7N0VMJ5-F1
#
_entry.id   AF-A0A7N0VMJ5-F1
#
_cell.length_a   1.000
_cell.length_b   1.000
_cell.length_c   1.000
_cell.angle_alpha   90.00
_cell.angle_beta   90.00
_cell.angle_gamma   90.00
#
_symmetry.space_group_name_H-M   'P 1'
#
loop_
_entity.id
_entity.type
_entity.pdbx_description
1 polymer ?
#
loop_
_entity_poly.entity_id
_entity_poly.type
_entity_poly.pdbx_seq_one_letter_code
_entity_poly.pdbx_strand_id
1 'polypeptide(L)'
;MKEEWKSKMDRKLGSKNSTSDDSSDNFQDTAPEAVQLPDMAVPLSFDSDCPAHRYRCLVTNEQWLARPVLDPQGWDHDVGFDGINLETATEFNNVVASINGQMSKDKQDFSVQSQCSATYSDSNTGTSYNAGFDVQSVGKGLDVMLTLHGDAKLKSFKSNVTEGGVSLTSFGKKFIVGTKLEDTVLVGKRLKFLMNAGRIVGLGQEAHGGTLEATLRGRDYPVRDDKIKLTFTALSFNKDTVLAGGLHAHFPLKRGLTMSVDGNINSRNMGQIIIKTSTSEHMEVAVVTLFTVLARALSRRKSSAPDSSSYAAERR
;
A
#
# COMPACT_ATOMS: atom_id res chain seq x y z
N MET A 1 -12.32 -6.48 -2.71
CA MET A 1 -13.56 -5.68 -2.60
C MET A 1 -13.29 -4.21 -2.27
N LYS A 2 -12.87 -3.82 -1.05
CA LYS A 2 -12.72 -2.40 -0.65
C LYS A 2 -11.83 -1.55 -1.59
N GLU A 3 -10.65 -2.05 -1.94
CA GLU A 3 -9.72 -1.35 -2.84
C GLU A 3 -10.21 -1.30 -4.29
N GLU A 4 -10.93 -2.34 -4.73
CA GLU A 4 -11.53 -2.41 -6.06
C GLU A 4 -12.68 -1.40 -6.20
N TRP A 5 -13.47 -1.20 -5.14
CA TRP A 5 -14.54 -0.21 -5.11
C TRP A 5 -14.00 1.22 -5.02
N LYS A 6 -12.96 1.47 -4.20
CA LYS A 6 -12.24 2.75 -4.20
C LYS A 6 -11.62 3.05 -5.57
N SER A 7 -10.97 2.07 -6.19
CA SER A 7 -10.40 2.19 -7.54
C SER A 7 -11.49 2.41 -8.61
N LYS A 8 -12.66 1.76 -8.49
CA LYS A 8 -13.82 2.00 -9.37
C LYS A 8 -14.38 3.41 -9.20
N MET A 9 -14.43 3.97 -7.99
CA MET A 9 -14.85 5.36 -7.76
C MET A 9 -13.83 6.36 -8.29
N ASP A 10 -12.53 6.14 -8.05
CA ASP A 10 -11.46 6.97 -8.59
C ASP A 10 -11.46 6.94 -10.14
N ARG A 11 -11.77 5.78 -10.73
CA ARG A 11 -11.99 5.61 -12.18
C ARG A 11 -13.26 6.29 -12.68
N LYS A 12 -14.40 6.22 -11.96
CA LYS A 12 -15.63 6.97 -12.30
C LYS A 12 -15.38 8.49 -12.27
N LEU A 13 -14.58 8.98 -11.31
CA LEU A 13 -14.18 10.39 -11.23
C LEU A 13 -13.15 10.79 -12.31
N GLY A 14 -12.29 9.86 -12.74
CA GLY A 14 -11.26 10.08 -13.77
C GLY A 14 -11.73 9.94 -15.22
N SER A 15 -12.70 9.06 -15.49
CA SER A 15 -13.17 8.68 -16.83
C SER A 15 -13.99 9.79 -17.53
N LYS A 16 -14.66 10.67 -16.77
CA LYS A 16 -15.38 11.83 -17.35
C LYS A 16 -14.47 13.00 -17.76
N ASN A 17 -13.15 12.88 -17.65
CA ASN A 17 -12.20 13.90 -18.16
C ASN A 17 -11.89 13.78 -19.67
N SER A 18 -12.57 12.89 -20.40
CA SER A 18 -12.45 12.79 -21.86
C SER A 18 -13.83 12.63 -22.51
N THR A 19 -14.56 13.73 -22.69
CA THR A 19 -15.69 13.74 -23.61
C THR A 19 -15.87 15.12 -24.25
N SER A 20 -15.23 15.30 -25.41
CA SER A 20 -15.69 16.15 -26.51
C SER A 20 -14.75 15.94 -27.72
N ASP A 21 -14.99 14.89 -28.51
CA ASP A 21 -15.43 15.00 -29.92
C ASP A 21 -15.36 13.64 -30.65
N ASP A 22 -16.29 13.52 -31.58
CA ASP A 22 -16.81 12.34 -32.28
C ASP A 22 -15.76 11.60 -33.12
N SER A 23 -15.60 10.29 -32.92
CA SER A 23 -15.44 9.26 -33.98
C SER A 23 -15.33 7.88 -33.34
N SER A 24 -16.22 7.00 -33.76
CA SER A 24 -16.20 5.56 -33.51
C SER A 24 -14.86 4.94 -33.88
N ASP A 25 -14.20 4.26 -32.95
CA ASP A 25 -13.73 2.90 -33.20
C ASP A 25 -13.42 2.13 -31.91
N ASN A 26 -13.89 0.89 -31.96
CA ASN A 26 -13.89 -0.10 -30.91
C ASN A 26 -12.46 -0.55 -30.56
N PHE A 27 -11.88 0.01 -29.51
CA PHE A 27 -10.82 -0.66 -28.75
C PHE A 27 -11.31 -0.81 -27.31
N GLN A 28 -11.96 -1.94 -27.12
CA GLN A 28 -12.23 -2.59 -25.85
C GLN A 28 -10.89 -2.80 -25.14
N ASP A 29 -10.44 -1.77 -24.42
CA ASP A 29 -9.33 -1.88 -23.48
C ASP A 29 -9.86 -2.77 -22.37
N THR A 30 -9.57 -4.06 -22.50
CA THR A 30 -9.97 -5.11 -21.58
C THR A 30 -9.66 -4.59 -20.19
N ALA A 31 -10.73 -4.35 -19.41
CA ALA A 31 -10.60 -4.01 -18.01
C ALA A 31 -9.54 -4.95 -17.41
N PRO A 32 -8.59 -4.48 -16.57
CA PRO A 32 -7.85 -5.41 -15.76
C PRO A 32 -8.93 -6.17 -14.99
N GLU A 33 -9.13 -7.42 -15.42
CA GLU A 33 -10.01 -8.38 -14.79
C GLU A 33 -9.70 -8.25 -13.32
N ALA A 34 -10.72 -7.91 -12.54
CA ALA A 34 -10.57 -7.77 -11.11
C ALA A 34 -10.01 -9.11 -10.66
N VAL A 35 -8.71 -9.13 -10.35
CA VAL A 35 -8.05 -10.34 -9.87
C VAL A 35 -8.70 -10.56 -8.52
N GLN A 36 -9.76 -11.37 -8.52
CA GLN A 36 -10.18 -12.07 -7.33
C GLN A 36 -8.90 -12.67 -6.79
N LEU A 37 -8.43 -12.17 -5.65
CA LEU A 37 -7.32 -12.76 -4.92
C LEU A 37 -7.53 -14.28 -5.00
N PRO A 38 -6.58 -15.03 -5.57
CA PRO A 38 -6.76 -16.46 -5.78
C PRO A 38 -7.24 -17.07 -4.49
N ASP A 39 -8.40 -17.73 -4.53
CA ASP A 39 -8.84 -18.52 -3.40
C ASP A 39 -7.72 -19.53 -3.10
N MET A 40 -7.41 -19.67 -1.82
CA MET A 40 -6.18 -20.30 -1.35
C MET A 40 -5.91 -21.64 -2.05
N ALA A 41 -4.68 -21.86 -2.53
CA ALA A 41 -4.26 -23.16 -3.06
C ALA A 41 -4.16 -24.16 -1.90
N VAL A 42 -5.28 -24.80 -1.57
CA VAL A 42 -5.35 -25.89 -0.61
C VAL A 42 -4.77 -27.16 -1.26
N PRO A 43 -4.09 -28.05 -0.51
CA PRO A 43 -3.69 -29.36 -1.02
C PRO A 43 -4.87 -30.08 -1.70
N LEU A 44 -4.62 -30.69 -2.86
CA LEU A 44 -5.63 -31.41 -3.65
C LEU A 44 -6.18 -32.68 -2.96
N SER A 45 -5.69 -33.02 -1.76
CA SER A 45 -6.07 -34.23 -1.05
C SER A 45 -7.29 -34.01 -0.15
N PHE A 46 -8.37 -34.71 -0.48
CA PHE A 46 -9.44 -35.08 0.45
C PHE A 46 -8.91 -36.21 1.36
N ASP A 47 -8.01 -35.89 2.28
CA ASP A 47 -7.67 -36.81 3.35
C ASP A 47 -8.61 -36.56 4.54
N SER A 48 -9.18 -37.63 5.10
CA SER A 48 -10.08 -37.53 6.26
C SER A 48 -9.35 -36.97 7.49
N ASP A 49 -8.03 -37.10 7.50
CA ASP A 49 -7.13 -36.61 8.55
C ASP A 49 -6.73 -35.13 8.36
N CYS A 50 -7.17 -34.46 7.28
CA CYS A 50 -6.92 -33.05 7.03
C CYS A 50 -8.21 -32.21 7.07
N PRO A 51 -8.52 -31.50 8.18
CA PRO A 51 -9.76 -30.74 8.33
C PRO A 51 -9.85 -29.49 7.44
N ALA A 52 -8.80 -29.16 6.66
CA ALA A 52 -8.69 -27.94 5.87
C ALA A 52 -9.85 -27.72 4.88
N HIS A 53 -10.49 -28.80 4.42
CA HIS A 53 -11.69 -28.74 3.57
C HIS A 53 -12.91 -28.07 4.24
N ARG A 54 -12.91 -27.89 5.57
CA ARG A 54 -14.03 -27.34 6.36
C ARG A 54 -14.04 -25.81 6.47
N TYR A 55 -13.03 -25.13 5.96
CA TYR A 55 -12.86 -23.67 6.09
C TYR A 55 -12.89 -22.97 4.73
N ARG A 56 -13.72 -23.47 3.81
CA ARG A 56 -14.08 -22.73 2.60
C ARG A 56 -14.86 -21.47 3.00
N CYS A 57 -14.70 -20.39 2.24
CA CYS A 57 -15.46 -19.14 2.36
C CYS A 57 -16.91 -19.42 2.79
N LEU A 58 -17.26 -19.04 4.03
CA LEU A 58 -18.48 -19.53 4.67
C LEU A 58 -19.74 -18.86 4.12
N VAL A 59 -19.61 -17.68 3.51
CA VAL A 59 -20.71 -16.95 2.86
C VAL A 59 -20.16 -16.14 1.68
N THR A 60 -20.65 -16.44 0.48
CA THR A 60 -20.46 -15.62 -0.72
C THR A 60 -21.84 -15.17 -1.20
N ASN A 61 -22.44 -14.22 -0.49
CA ASN A 61 -23.51 -13.40 -1.08
C ASN A 61 -22.85 -12.16 -1.66
N GLU A 62 -23.36 -11.58 -2.76
CA GLU A 62 -22.71 -10.44 -3.43
C GLU A 62 -22.44 -9.22 -2.52
N GLN A 63 -23.09 -9.15 -1.36
CA GLN A 63 -22.96 -8.09 -0.37
C GLN A 63 -22.03 -8.42 0.81
N TRP A 64 -21.76 -9.70 1.12
CA TRP A 64 -21.02 -10.12 2.31
C TRP A 64 -19.96 -11.16 1.95
N LEU A 65 -18.71 -10.86 2.28
CA LEU A 65 -17.56 -11.73 2.07
C LEU A 65 -16.97 -12.10 3.43
N ALA A 66 -17.17 -13.36 3.85
CA ALA A 66 -16.60 -13.89 5.09
C ALA A 66 -15.48 -14.89 4.78
N ARG A 67 -14.23 -14.56 5.15
CA ARG A 67 -13.03 -15.35 4.86
C ARG A 67 -12.27 -15.69 6.15
N PRO A 68 -11.83 -16.93 6.35
CA PRO A 68 -10.94 -17.25 7.45
C PRO A 68 -9.55 -16.64 7.21
N VAL A 69 -8.85 -16.30 8.29
CA VAL A 69 -7.51 -15.69 8.29
C VAL A 69 -6.50 -16.78 8.64
N LEU A 70 -5.58 -17.07 7.73
CA LEU A 70 -4.55 -18.09 7.91
C LEU A 70 -3.41 -17.55 8.80
N ASP A 71 -3.01 -18.35 9.79
CA ASP A 71 -1.76 -18.20 10.52
C ASP A 71 -0.62 -18.89 9.75
N PRO A 72 0.34 -18.14 9.18
CA PRO A 72 1.49 -18.70 8.48
C PRO A 72 2.49 -19.43 9.39
N GLN A 73 2.34 -19.35 10.72
CA GLN A 73 3.17 -20.05 11.71
C GLN A 73 2.51 -21.30 12.31
N GLY A 74 1.34 -21.73 11.78
CA GLY A 74 0.64 -22.93 12.22
C GLY A 74 1.51 -24.19 12.12
N TRP A 75 1.42 -25.06 13.12
CA TRP A 75 2.07 -26.38 13.07
C TRP A 75 1.37 -27.27 12.03
N ASP A 76 2.09 -28.24 11.47
CA ASP A 76 1.64 -29.14 10.37
C ASP A 76 0.37 -29.96 10.69
N HIS A 77 -0.13 -29.87 11.92
CA HIS A 77 -1.35 -30.54 12.40
C HIS A 77 -2.39 -29.59 13.00
N ASP A 78 -2.09 -28.30 13.11
CA ASP A 78 -3.08 -27.30 13.48
C ASP A 78 -3.76 -26.80 12.22
N VAL A 79 -5.09 -26.72 12.29
CA VAL A 79 -5.87 -26.06 11.26
C VAL A 79 -5.55 -24.57 11.40
N GLY A 80 -4.50 -24.11 10.72
CA GLY A 80 -3.86 -22.79 10.89
C GLY A 80 -4.74 -21.60 10.53
N PHE A 81 -5.99 -21.55 10.99
CA PHE A 81 -6.85 -20.38 10.93
C PHE A 81 -6.98 -19.80 12.33
N ASP A 82 -6.41 -18.61 12.52
CA ASP A 82 -6.46 -17.90 13.80
C ASP A 82 -7.60 -16.88 13.84
N GLY A 83 -8.29 -16.62 12.71
CA GLY A 83 -9.32 -15.59 12.69
C GLY A 83 -10.32 -15.66 11.55
N ILE A 84 -11.25 -14.72 11.57
CA ILE A 84 -12.29 -14.51 10.55
C ILE A 84 -12.25 -13.03 10.15
N ASN A 85 -12.31 -12.78 8.85
CA ASN A 85 -12.46 -11.47 8.22
C ASN A 85 -13.83 -11.38 7.54
N LEU A 86 -14.54 -10.30 7.77
CA LEU A 86 -15.88 -10.00 7.27
C LEU A 86 -15.86 -8.66 6.54
N GLU A 87 -16.10 -8.68 5.24
CA GLU A 87 -16.15 -7.48 4.41
C GLU A 87 -17.53 -7.32 3.78
N THR A 88 -18.09 -6.13 3.85
CA THR A 88 -19.29 -5.74 3.12
C THR A 88 -19.13 -4.32 2.57
N ALA A 89 -19.64 -4.09 1.38
CA ALA A 89 -19.70 -2.77 0.77
C ALA A 89 -20.99 -2.64 -0.02
N THR A 90 -21.69 -1.53 0.18
CA THR A 90 -22.96 -1.24 -0.48
C THR A 90 -22.90 0.16 -1.06
N GLU A 91 -23.21 0.27 -2.35
CA GLU A 91 -23.40 1.55 -3.05
C GLU A 91 -24.91 1.84 -3.08
N PHE A 92 -25.32 2.98 -2.54
CA PHE A 92 -26.68 3.49 -2.63
C PHE A 92 -26.64 4.92 -3.17
N ASN A 93 -27.06 5.08 -4.43
CA ASN A 93 -26.99 6.33 -5.17
C ASN A 93 -25.55 6.90 -5.18
N ASN A 94 -25.37 8.07 -4.55
CA ASN A 94 -24.10 8.79 -4.44
C ASN A 94 -23.33 8.45 -3.16
N VAL A 95 -23.81 7.50 -2.34
CA VAL A 95 -23.19 7.07 -1.09
C VAL A 95 -22.62 5.66 -1.27
N VAL A 96 -21.36 5.47 -0.90
CA VAL A 96 -20.74 4.15 -0.76
C VAL A 96 -20.43 3.93 0.71
N ALA A 97 -21.07 2.92 1.29
CA ALA A 97 -20.80 2.46 2.65
C ALA A 97 -19.98 1.17 2.59
N SER A 98 -19.01 1.02 3.49
CA SER A 98 -18.26 -0.22 3.65
C SER A 98 -18.05 -0.52 5.12
N ILE A 99 -18.15 -1.80 5.47
CA ILE A 99 -17.86 -2.32 6.80
C ILE A 99 -16.87 -3.46 6.61
N ASN A 100 -15.80 -3.42 7.38
CA ASN A 100 -14.79 -4.46 7.44
C ASN A 100 -14.58 -4.82 8.92
N GLY A 101 -14.61 -6.11 9.25
CA GLY A 101 -14.37 -6.61 10.59
C GLY A 101 -13.48 -7.83 10.56
N GLN A 102 -12.37 -7.80 11.27
CA GLN A 102 -11.49 -8.92 11.49
C GLN A 102 -11.46 -9.27 12.98
N MET A 103 -11.54 -10.56 13.29
CA MET A 103 -11.41 -11.08 14.65
C MET A 103 -10.43 -12.24 14.61
N SER A 104 -9.38 -12.18 15.42
CA SER A 104 -8.39 -13.25 15.60
C SER A 104 -8.40 -13.70 17.06
N LYS A 105 -8.28 -15.00 17.30
CA LYS A 105 -8.26 -15.59 18.63
C LYS A 105 -7.20 -16.69 18.72
N ASP A 106 -6.06 -16.30 19.26
CA ASP A 106 -5.00 -17.23 19.65
C ASP A 106 -5.25 -17.75 21.08
N LYS A 107 -4.53 -18.80 21.47
CA LYS A 107 -4.55 -19.40 22.82
C LYS A 107 -4.27 -18.39 23.93
N GLN A 108 -3.49 -17.35 23.64
CA GLN A 108 -3.14 -16.33 24.63
C GLN A 108 -3.73 -14.96 24.37
N ASP A 109 -4.09 -14.64 23.12
CA ASP A 109 -4.42 -13.28 22.71
C ASP A 109 -5.70 -13.24 21.87
N PHE A 110 -6.56 -12.27 22.15
CA PHE A 110 -7.78 -12.01 21.40
C PHE A 110 -7.70 -10.63 20.77
N SER A 111 -7.85 -10.55 19.46
CA SER A 111 -7.83 -9.29 18.73
C SER A 111 -9.08 -9.09 17.88
N VAL A 112 -9.63 -7.88 17.92
CA VAL A 112 -10.77 -7.45 17.13
C VAL A 112 -10.42 -6.11 16.48
N GLN A 113 -10.59 -6.06 15.17
CA GLN A 113 -10.51 -4.85 14.38
C GLN A 113 -11.82 -4.70 13.60
N SER A 114 -12.46 -3.55 13.68
CA SER A 114 -13.64 -3.23 12.89
C SER A 114 -13.49 -1.83 12.33
N GLN A 115 -13.91 -1.63 11.09
CA GLN A 115 -13.83 -0.38 10.36
C GLN A 115 -15.11 -0.22 9.57
N CYS A 116 -15.86 0.83 9.86
CA CYS A 116 -17.01 1.28 9.11
C CYS A 116 -16.65 2.60 8.43
N SER A 117 -16.97 2.76 7.16
CA SER A 117 -16.79 4.05 6.48
C SER A 117 -17.90 4.28 5.46
N ALA A 118 -18.37 5.51 5.37
CA ALA A 118 -19.37 5.96 4.42
C ALA A 118 -18.83 7.18 3.68
N THR A 119 -18.76 7.08 2.36
CA THR A 119 -18.32 8.15 1.48
C THR A 119 -19.48 8.60 0.60
N TYR A 120 -19.90 9.85 0.74
CA TYR A 120 -20.79 10.52 -0.22
C TYR A 120 -19.93 11.21 -1.26
N SER A 121 -20.16 10.94 -2.55
CA SER A 121 -19.48 11.62 -3.65
C SER A 121 -20.50 12.26 -4.59
N ASP A 122 -20.43 13.57 -4.75
CA ASP A 122 -21.20 14.27 -5.77
C ASP A 122 -20.40 14.37 -7.07
N SER A 123 -20.87 13.63 -8.08
CA SER A 123 -20.26 13.61 -9.41
C SER A 123 -20.33 14.94 -10.16
N ASN A 124 -21.29 15.83 -9.81
CA ASN A 124 -21.50 17.08 -10.54
C ASN A 124 -20.54 18.18 -10.05
N THR A 125 -20.34 18.28 -8.73
CA THR A 125 -19.42 19.26 -8.13
C THR A 125 -17.99 18.71 -7.94
N GLY A 126 -17.79 17.39 -8.03
CA GLY A 126 -16.50 16.76 -7.76
C GLY A 126 -16.11 16.82 -6.28
N THR A 127 -17.09 16.99 -5.39
CA THR A 127 -16.91 16.92 -3.94
C THR A 127 -17.15 15.52 -3.41
N SER A 128 -16.39 15.12 -2.40
CA SER A 128 -16.67 13.90 -1.65
C SER A 128 -16.47 14.11 -0.16
N TYR A 129 -17.44 13.68 0.62
CA TYR A 129 -17.39 13.66 2.08
C TYR A 129 -17.28 12.22 2.54
N ASN A 130 -16.34 11.94 3.43
CA ASN A 130 -16.10 10.65 4.03
C ASN A 130 -16.32 10.75 5.53
N ALA A 131 -16.99 9.78 6.11
CA ALA A 131 -17.09 9.61 7.55
C ALA A 131 -16.76 8.16 7.86
N GLY A 132 -15.85 7.94 8.81
CA GLY A 132 -15.39 6.63 9.19
C GLY A 132 -15.30 6.46 10.70
N PHE A 133 -15.42 5.21 11.11
CA PHE A 133 -15.39 4.76 12.47
C PHE A 133 -14.62 3.45 12.54
N ASP A 134 -13.50 3.48 13.24
CA ASP A 134 -12.60 2.36 13.44
C ASP A 134 -12.60 1.96 14.92
N VAL A 135 -12.56 0.66 15.16
CA VAL A 135 -12.49 0.02 16.46
C VAL A 135 -11.34 -0.97 16.41
N GLN A 136 -10.42 -0.88 17.35
CA GLN A 136 -9.29 -1.79 17.43
C GLN A 136 -9.04 -2.18 18.88
N SER A 137 -8.96 -3.48 19.17
CA SER A 137 -8.50 -3.99 20.47
C SER A 137 -7.00 -3.77 20.62
N VAL A 138 -6.55 -3.33 21.80
CA VAL A 138 -5.13 -3.08 22.07
C VAL A 138 -4.69 -3.87 23.29
N GLY A 139 -3.73 -4.78 23.09
CA GLY A 139 -3.11 -5.58 24.16
C GLY A 139 -3.91 -6.82 24.56
N LYS A 140 -3.49 -7.45 25.67
CA LYS A 140 -4.07 -8.72 26.19
C LYS A 140 -5.36 -8.52 27.03
N GLY A 141 -5.96 -7.33 26.99
CA GLY A 141 -7.10 -6.91 27.82
C GLY A 141 -8.28 -6.37 27.00
N LEU A 142 -9.35 -5.95 27.67
CA LEU A 142 -10.58 -5.39 27.06
C LEU A 142 -10.43 -3.91 26.63
N ASP A 143 -9.20 -3.43 26.46
CA ASP A 143 -8.93 -2.05 26.07
C ASP A 143 -9.17 -1.88 24.57
N VAL A 144 -10.10 -0.98 24.25
CA VAL A 144 -10.53 -0.71 22.88
C VAL A 144 -10.14 0.72 22.51
N MET A 145 -9.47 0.86 21.37
CA MET A 145 -9.22 2.11 20.71
C MET A 145 -10.35 2.38 19.71
N LEU A 146 -11.05 3.49 19.88
CA LEU A 146 -12.12 3.93 18.98
C LEU A 146 -11.65 5.17 18.25
N THR A 147 -11.60 5.14 16.93
CA THR A 147 -11.23 6.29 16.10
C THR A 147 -12.40 6.69 15.23
N LEU A 148 -12.92 7.89 15.43
CA LEU A 148 -13.88 8.51 14.54
C LEU A 148 -13.13 9.48 13.64
N HIS A 149 -13.28 9.39 12.33
CA HIS A 149 -12.64 10.31 11.40
C HIS A 149 -13.63 10.79 10.33
N GLY A 150 -13.41 11.99 9.83
CA GLY A 150 -14.23 12.61 8.81
C GLY A 150 -13.37 13.42 7.88
N ASP A 151 -13.51 13.18 6.58
CA ASP A 151 -12.72 13.82 5.53
C ASP A 151 -13.65 14.50 4.53
N ALA A 152 -13.25 15.66 4.02
CA ALA A 152 -13.98 16.44 3.04
C ALA A 152 -13.02 16.81 1.92
N LYS A 153 -13.33 16.35 0.71
CA LYS A 153 -12.55 16.59 -0.49
C LYS A 153 -13.34 17.45 -1.45
N LEU A 154 -12.73 18.54 -1.89
CA LEU A 154 -13.30 19.56 -2.74
C LEU A 154 -12.42 19.72 -3.98
N LYS A 155 -13.00 19.52 -5.16
CA LYS A 155 -12.35 19.82 -6.44
C LYS A 155 -12.71 21.23 -6.87
N SER A 156 -11.71 22.11 -7.00
CA SER A 156 -11.89 23.49 -7.45
C SER A 156 -11.65 23.63 -8.96
N PHE A 157 -12.10 24.77 -9.52
CA PHE A 157 -12.17 25.02 -10.96
C PHE A 157 -10.78 24.89 -11.60
N LYS A 158 -10.69 23.98 -12.59
CA LYS A 158 -9.59 23.75 -13.55
C LYS A 158 -8.55 22.68 -13.22
N SER A 159 -8.13 22.41 -11.97
CA SER A 159 -7.14 21.35 -11.66
C SER A 159 -6.75 21.14 -10.18
N ASN A 160 -7.32 21.90 -9.24
CA ASN A 160 -6.91 21.84 -7.83
C ASN A 160 -7.88 20.98 -7.02
N VAL A 161 -7.34 20.19 -6.09
CA VAL A 161 -8.10 19.31 -5.21
C VAL A 161 -7.63 19.54 -3.78
N THR A 162 -8.52 20.05 -2.94
CA THR A 162 -8.25 20.31 -1.52
C THR A 162 -9.02 19.28 -0.70
N GLU A 163 -8.36 18.65 0.26
CA GLU A 163 -8.91 17.64 1.16
C GLU A 163 -8.59 18.02 2.60
N GLY A 164 -9.62 18.14 3.44
CA GLY A 164 -9.49 18.41 4.87
C GLY A 164 -10.08 17.25 5.67
N GLY A 165 -9.36 16.76 6.66
CA GLY A 165 -9.77 15.67 7.52
C GLY A 165 -9.64 16.00 8.99
N VAL A 166 -10.54 15.47 9.81
CA VAL A 166 -10.48 15.52 11.27
C VAL A 166 -10.63 14.11 11.81
N SER A 167 -9.91 13.79 12.88
CA SER A 167 -10.03 12.52 13.59
C SER A 167 -10.07 12.70 15.09
N LEU A 168 -10.80 11.84 15.77
CA LEU A 168 -10.94 11.76 17.21
C LEU A 168 -10.74 10.30 17.61
N THR A 169 -9.63 10.02 18.28
CA THR A 169 -9.31 8.70 18.79
C THR A 169 -9.47 8.70 20.31
N SER A 170 -10.30 7.80 20.82
CA SER A 170 -10.45 7.49 22.23
C SER A 170 -9.71 6.20 22.55
N PHE A 171 -8.96 6.20 23.65
CA PHE A 171 -8.28 5.02 24.19
C PHE A 171 -8.49 4.99 25.71
N GLY A 172 -9.41 4.15 26.19
CA GLY A 172 -9.80 4.13 27.60
C GLY A 172 -10.37 5.48 28.07
N LYS A 173 -9.66 6.17 28.98
CA LYS A 173 -10.04 7.51 29.50
C LYS A 173 -9.34 8.67 28.76
N LYS A 174 -8.63 8.38 27.68
CA LYS A 174 -7.75 9.32 26.99
C LYS A 174 -8.29 9.64 25.60
N PHE A 175 -8.16 10.89 25.19
CA PHE A 175 -8.60 11.37 23.88
C PHE A 175 -7.43 11.98 23.12
N ILE A 176 -7.41 11.72 21.81
CA ILE A 176 -6.45 12.23 20.84
C ILE A 176 -7.26 12.86 19.71
N VAL A 177 -6.95 14.09 19.36
CA VAL A 177 -7.60 14.83 18.26
C VAL A 177 -6.57 15.05 17.16
N GLY A 178 -6.93 14.69 15.93
CA GLY A 178 -6.14 14.89 14.74
C GLY A 178 -6.84 15.80 13.75
N THR A 179 -6.06 16.62 13.05
CA THR A 179 -6.50 17.40 11.90
C THR A 179 -5.49 17.22 10.77
N LYS A 180 -5.97 17.04 9.55
CA LYS A 180 -5.17 16.89 8.33
C LYS A 180 -5.72 17.85 7.27
N LEU A 181 -4.84 18.48 6.53
CA LEU A 181 -5.15 19.26 5.34
C LEU A 181 -4.21 18.80 4.24
N GLU A 182 -4.74 18.53 3.07
CA GLU A 182 -4.02 18.12 1.87
C GLU A 182 -4.51 18.98 0.70
N ASP A 183 -3.59 19.56 -0.05
CA ASP A 183 -3.89 20.33 -1.24
C ASP A 183 -3.06 19.81 -2.41
N THR A 184 -3.73 19.48 -3.49
CA THR A 184 -3.13 18.99 -4.72
C THR A 184 -3.38 20.00 -5.84
N VAL A 185 -2.31 20.50 -6.42
CA VAL A 185 -2.33 21.45 -7.54
C VAL A 185 -1.75 20.76 -8.76
N LEU A 186 -2.55 20.63 -9.82
CA LEU A 186 -2.09 20.13 -11.11
C LEU A 186 -1.79 21.30 -12.05
N VAL A 187 -0.55 21.40 -12.53
CA VAL A 187 -0.12 22.42 -13.49
C VAL A 187 0.11 21.77 -14.85
N GLY A 188 -0.86 21.93 -15.73
CA GLY A 188 -0.88 21.27 -17.04
C GLY A 188 -0.98 19.75 -16.92
N LYS A 189 -0.40 19.02 -17.88
CA LYS A 189 -0.44 17.54 -17.90
C LYS A 189 0.75 16.89 -17.18
N ARG A 190 1.77 17.67 -16.83
CA ARG A 190 3.10 17.16 -16.42
C ARG A 190 3.48 17.42 -14.98
N LEU A 191 3.08 18.55 -14.39
CA LEU A 191 3.47 18.90 -13.04
C LEU A 191 2.29 18.66 -12.09
N LYS A 192 2.54 17.90 -11.03
CA LYS A 192 1.62 17.72 -9.91
C LYS A 192 2.34 18.10 -8.63
N PHE A 193 1.81 19.06 -7.91
CA PHE A 193 2.23 19.40 -6.56
C PHE A 193 1.20 18.87 -5.59
N LEU A 194 1.65 18.25 -4.51
CA LEU A 194 0.82 17.79 -3.41
C LEU A 194 1.47 18.30 -2.13
N MET A 195 0.70 19.01 -1.33
CA MET A 195 1.13 19.51 -0.03
C MET A 195 0.18 18.96 1.00
N ASN A 196 0.69 18.35 2.05
CA ASN A 196 -0.09 17.96 3.21
C ASN A 196 0.50 18.59 4.47
N ALA A 197 -0.38 18.87 5.42
CA ALA A 197 -0.05 19.34 6.73
C ALA A 197 -1.05 18.73 7.72
N GLY A 198 -0.58 18.36 8.89
CA GLY A 198 -1.40 17.73 9.90
C GLY A 198 -0.88 18.00 11.29
N ARG A 199 -1.78 17.90 12.25
CA ARG A 199 -1.51 18.07 13.66
C ARG A 199 -2.30 17.03 14.43
N ILE A 200 -1.66 16.37 15.37
CA ILE A 200 -2.29 15.43 16.29
C ILE A 200 -1.91 15.87 17.70
N VAL A 201 -2.92 16.03 18.55
CA VAL A 201 -2.76 16.43 19.95
C VAL A 201 -3.49 15.42 20.82
N GLY A 202 -2.81 14.90 21.83
CA GLY A 202 -3.41 13.98 22.79
C GLY A 202 -2.42 13.55 23.84
N LEU A 203 -2.92 13.14 25.02
CA LEU A 203 -2.08 12.63 26.12
C LEU A 203 -1.02 13.62 26.64
N GLY A 204 -1.22 14.93 26.47
CA GLY A 204 -0.21 15.94 26.79
C GLY A 204 0.97 15.97 25.81
N GLN A 205 0.88 15.21 24.71
CA GLN A 205 1.84 15.21 23.62
C GLN A 205 1.22 15.84 22.37
N GLU A 206 2.10 16.37 21.55
CA GLU A 206 1.74 17.05 20.32
C GLU A 206 2.69 16.63 19.20
N ALA A 207 2.10 16.31 18.06
CA ALA A 207 2.79 15.97 16.83
C ALA A 207 2.28 16.90 15.73
N HIS A 208 3.19 17.55 15.02
CA HIS A 208 2.91 18.30 13.80
C HIS A 208 3.68 17.64 12.67
N GLY A 209 3.09 17.59 11.48
CA GLY A 209 3.76 17.04 10.32
C GLY A 209 3.29 17.71 9.06
N GLY A 210 4.14 17.71 8.05
CA GLY A 210 3.76 18.09 6.71
C GLY A 210 4.70 17.49 5.69
N THR A 211 4.16 17.25 4.51
CA THR A 211 4.86 16.65 3.38
C THR A 211 4.53 17.47 2.13
N LEU A 212 5.56 17.81 1.38
CA LEU A 212 5.48 18.41 0.07
C LEU A 212 6.03 17.42 -0.95
N GLU A 213 5.17 17.00 -1.89
CA GLU A 213 5.51 16.13 -3.01
C GLU A 213 5.37 16.90 -4.32
N ALA A 214 6.43 16.90 -5.12
CA ALA A 214 6.43 17.40 -6.49
C ALA A 214 6.66 16.23 -7.44
N THR A 215 5.67 15.96 -8.30
CA THR A 215 5.76 14.96 -9.37
C THR A 215 5.87 15.64 -10.73
N LEU A 216 6.94 15.34 -11.45
CA LEU A 216 7.14 15.69 -12.85
C LEU A 216 6.94 14.46 -13.72
N ARG A 217 5.96 14.50 -14.61
CA ARG A 217 5.69 13.48 -15.63
C ARG A 217 6.42 13.80 -16.92
N GLY A 218 6.83 12.76 -17.64
CA GLY A 218 7.57 12.84 -18.88
C GLY A 218 6.82 13.55 -20.01
N ARG A 219 7.56 13.83 -21.08
CA ARG A 219 7.05 14.58 -22.23
C ARG A 219 5.85 13.90 -22.89
N ASP A 220 5.93 12.57 -23.00
CA ASP A 220 5.02 11.73 -23.75
C ASP A 220 3.92 11.12 -22.86
N TYR A 221 3.70 11.67 -21.67
CA TYR A 221 2.58 11.28 -20.81
C TYR A 221 1.24 11.66 -21.48
N PRO A 222 0.24 10.75 -21.57
CA PRO A 222 0.12 9.48 -20.85
C PRO A 222 0.62 8.23 -21.58
N VAL A 223 1.16 8.33 -22.80
CA VAL A 223 1.63 7.18 -23.62
C VAL A 223 2.80 6.44 -22.95
N ARG A 224 3.68 7.19 -22.27
CA ARG A 224 4.76 6.66 -21.44
C ARG A 224 4.60 7.15 -19.99
N ASP A 225 4.69 6.24 -19.02
CA ASP A 225 4.60 6.55 -17.58
C ASP A 225 5.96 6.92 -16.97
N ASP A 226 6.72 7.79 -17.64
CA ASP A 226 7.96 8.35 -17.11
C ASP A 226 7.60 9.37 -16.02
N LYS A 227 8.09 9.21 -14.79
CA LYS A 227 7.80 10.15 -13.70
C LYS A 227 8.95 10.26 -12.72
N ILE A 228 9.19 11.49 -12.26
CA ILE A 228 10.10 11.83 -11.18
C ILE A 228 9.25 12.41 -10.06
N LYS A 229 9.40 11.87 -8.86
CA LYS A 229 8.77 12.35 -7.64
C LYS A 229 9.84 12.80 -6.67
N LEU A 230 9.69 14.00 -6.16
CA LEU A 230 10.48 14.57 -5.09
C LEU A 230 9.55 14.76 -3.91
N THR A 231 9.91 14.20 -2.76
CA THR A 231 9.10 14.27 -1.54
C THR A 231 9.95 14.89 -0.45
N PHE A 232 9.43 15.88 0.26
CA PHE A 232 10.05 16.48 1.42
C PHE A 232 9.06 16.43 2.58
N THR A 233 9.46 15.87 3.71
CA THR A 233 8.61 15.71 4.89
C THR A 233 9.28 16.34 6.09
N ALA A 234 8.54 17.14 6.85
CA ALA A 234 8.94 17.66 8.14
C ALA A 234 7.95 17.14 9.19
N LEU A 235 8.46 16.43 10.20
CA LEU A 235 7.68 15.90 11.31
C LEU A 235 8.27 16.40 12.61
N SER A 236 7.48 17.05 13.45
CA SER A 236 7.86 17.48 14.80
C SER A 236 7.03 16.72 15.81
N PHE A 237 7.68 15.96 16.69
CA PHE A 237 7.04 15.26 17.79
C PHE A 237 7.70 15.65 19.10
N ASN A 238 6.93 16.17 20.05
CA ASN A 238 7.43 16.55 21.38
C ASN A 238 8.73 17.40 21.34
N LYS A 239 8.77 18.41 20.45
CA LYS A 239 9.91 19.31 20.17
C LYS A 239 11.09 18.69 19.41
N ASP A 240 11.07 17.39 19.11
CA ASP A 240 12.04 16.76 18.24
C ASP A 240 11.56 16.83 16.78
N THR A 241 12.26 17.61 15.97
CA THR A 241 11.96 17.75 14.53
C THR A 241 12.82 16.81 13.70
N VAL A 242 12.15 16.05 12.84
CA VAL A 242 12.72 15.10 11.89
C VAL A 242 12.39 15.58 10.49
N LEU A 243 13.41 15.79 9.67
CA LEU A 243 13.27 16.15 8.26
C LEU A 243 13.62 14.93 7.43
N ALA A 244 12.81 14.64 6.41
CA ALA A 244 13.07 13.57 5.46
C ALA A 244 12.92 14.06 4.03
N GLY A 245 13.79 13.60 3.15
CA GLY A 245 13.77 13.85 1.72
C GLY A 245 13.75 12.55 0.95
N GLY A 246 12.89 12.45 -0.05
CA GLY A 246 12.72 11.30 -0.92
C GLY A 246 12.82 11.70 -2.39
N LEU A 247 13.42 10.85 -3.20
CA LEU A 247 13.44 10.90 -4.65
C LEU A 247 12.97 9.55 -5.16
N HIS A 248 11.89 9.51 -5.93
CA HIS A 248 11.48 8.31 -6.65
C HIS A 248 11.42 8.63 -8.15
N ALA A 249 12.27 7.98 -8.92
CA ALA A 249 12.37 8.19 -10.35
C ALA A 249 12.04 6.88 -11.07
N HIS A 250 11.03 6.88 -11.93
CA HIS A 250 10.57 5.73 -12.67
C HIS A 250 10.64 6.01 -14.17
N PHE A 251 11.38 5.17 -14.89
CA PHE A 251 11.55 5.32 -16.34
C PHE A 251 11.51 3.95 -17.05
N PRO A 252 10.66 3.78 -18.06
CA PRO A 252 10.79 2.73 -19.06
C PRO A 252 11.96 3.06 -19.99
N LEU A 253 13.01 2.25 -19.97
CA LEU A 253 14.19 2.42 -20.83
C LEU A 253 13.93 1.87 -22.24
N LYS A 254 13.32 0.68 -22.32
CA LYS A 254 12.99 -0.02 -23.58
C LYS A 254 11.69 -0.82 -23.41
N ARG A 255 11.14 -1.33 -24.51
CA ARG A 255 9.99 -2.26 -24.48
C ARG A 255 10.39 -3.47 -23.63
N GLY A 256 9.68 -3.68 -22.53
CA GLY A 256 9.98 -4.76 -21.59
C GLY A 256 11.04 -4.47 -20.54
N LEU A 257 11.78 -3.35 -20.58
CA LEU A 257 12.78 -2.98 -19.57
C LEU A 257 12.40 -1.68 -18.86
N THR A 258 12.12 -1.78 -17.56
CA THR A 258 11.79 -0.67 -16.68
C THR A 258 12.78 -0.55 -15.53
N MET A 259 13.08 0.68 -15.14
CA MET A 259 13.96 0.97 -14.02
C MET A 259 13.27 1.96 -13.09
N SER A 260 13.26 1.67 -11.79
CA SER A 260 12.92 2.63 -10.74
C SER A 260 14.08 2.80 -9.78
N VAL A 261 14.31 4.04 -9.38
CA VAL A 261 15.30 4.44 -8.40
C VAL A 261 14.58 5.18 -7.30
N ASP A 262 14.69 4.67 -6.09
CA ASP A 262 14.12 5.24 -4.89
C ASP A 262 15.26 5.60 -3.94
N GLY A 263 15.38 6.86 -3.55
CA GLY A 263 16.31 7.32 -2.54
C GLY A 263 15.52 8.01 -1.43
N ASN A 264 15.71 7.61 -0.18
CA ASN A 264 15.14 8.27 0.98
C ASN A 264 16.27 8.62 1.96
N ILE A 265 16.23 9.81 2.53
CA ILE A 265 17.20 10.34 3.47
C ILE A 265 16.43 11.00 4.61
N ASN A 266 16.87 10.80 5.85
CA ASN A 266 16.29 11.36 7.06
C ASN A 266 17.37 12.08 7.87
N SER A 267 17.01 13.17 8.56
CA SER A 267 17.87 13.96 9.45
C SER A 267 18.48 13.18 10.62
N ARG A 268 18.05 11.94 10.86
CA ARG A 268 18.65 11.00 11.83
C ARG A 268 19.79 10.15 11.23
N ASN A 269 20.43 10.61 10.16
CA ASN A 269 21.49 9.89 9.43
C ASN A 269 21.08 8.50 8.91
N MET A 270 19.78 8.29 8.71
CA MET A 270 19.26 7.07 8.10
C MET A 270 18.87 7.39 6.67
N GLY A 271 19.41 6.63 5.73
CA GLY A 271 19.06 6.74 4.32
C GLY A 271 19.04 5.38 3.66
N GLN A 272 18.19 5.21 2.67
CA GLN A 272 18.06 3.99 1.89
C GLN A 272 18.00 4.36 0.41
N ILE A 273 18.79 3.66 -0.39
CA ILE A 273 18.73 3.73 -1.85
C ILE A 273 18.32 2.35 -2.36
N ILE A 274 17.21 2.30 -3.10
CA ILE A 274 16.69 1.10 -3.73
C ILE A 274 16.72 1.34 -5.23
N ILE A 275 17.33 0.43 -5.96
CA ILE A 275 17.31 0.42 -7.42
C ILE A 275 16.59 -0.87 -7.82
N LYS A 276 15.46 -0.73 -8.51
CA LYS A 276 14.67 -1.84 -9.02
C LYS A 276 14.68 -1.79 -10.54
N THR A 277 15.27 -2.80 -11.14
CA THR A 277 15.25 -3.01 -12.59
C THR A 277 14.37 -4.21 -12.86
N SER A 278 13.35 -4.05 -13.70
CA SER A 278 12.45 -5.13 -14.11
C SER A 278 12.51 -5.28 -15.62
N THR A 279 12.87 -6.49 -16.07
CA THR A 279 12.83 -6.89 -17.47
C THR A 279 11.78 -7.97 -17.68
N SER A 280 11.00 -7.89 -18.76
CA SER A 280 10.01 -8.88 -19.18
C SER A 280 10.56 -9.85 -20.22
N GLU A 281 11.80 -9.67 -20.68
CA GLU A 281 12.44 -10.58 -21.61
C GLU A 281 13.14 -11.71 -20.84
N HIS A 282 12.60 -12.94 -20.94
CA HIS A 282 13.13 -14.13 -20.25
C HIS A 282 14.63 -14.36 -20.49
N MET A 283 15.15 -13.96 -21.67
CA MET A 283 16.56 -14.09 -22.03
C MET A 283 17.47 -13.13 -21.26
N GLU A 284 17.03 -11.90 -20.97
CA GLU A 284 17.82 -10.92 -20.23
C GLU A 284 17.97 -11.33 -18.75
N VAL A 285 16.90 -11.86 -18.13
CA VAL A 285 16.96 -12.42 -16.76
C VAL A 285 17.90 -13.63 -16.69
N ALA A 286 17.87 -14.50 -17.71
CA ALA A 286 18.74 -15.68 -17.79
C ALA A 286 20.24 -15.28 -17.90
N VAL A 287 20.55 -14.23 -18.66
CA VAL A 287 21.94 -13.75 -18.80
C VAL A 287 22.44 -13.10 -17.51
N VAL A 288 21.62 -12.31 -16.81
CA VAL A 288 22.00 -11.70 -15.52
C VAL A 288 22.19 -12.78 -14.44
N THR A 289 21.32 -13.79 -14.39
CA THR A 289 21.49 -14.92 -13.46
C THR A 289 22.74 -15.75 -13.80
N LEU A 290 23.00 -16.03 -15.08
CA LEU A 290 24.20 -16.74 -15.50
C LEU A 290 25.49 -15.94 -15.17
N PHE A 291 25.50 -14.63 -15.43
CA PHE A 291 26.64 -13.76 -15.13
C PHE A 291 26.91 -13.67 -13.62
N THR A 292 25.87 -13.51 -12.80
CA THR A 292 26.03 -13.45 -11.33
C THR A 292 26.52 -14.78 -10.76
N VAL A 293 26.04 -15.92 -11.27
CA VAL A 293 26.54 -17.26 -10.89
C VAL A 293 28.00 -17.44 -11.31
N LEU A 294 28.38 -17.06 -12.53
CA LEU A 294 29.76 -17.15 -13.02
C LEU A 294 30.70 -16.22 -12.25
N ALA A 295 30.31 -14.97 -11.99
CA ALA A 295 31.10 -14.02 -11.21
C ALA A 295 31.32 -14.51 -9.76
N ARG A 296 30.31 -15.13 -9.16
CA ARG A 296 30.42 -15.76 -7.83
C ARG A 296 31.32 -16.98 -7.84
N ALA A 297 31.26 -17.80 -8.89
CA ALA A 297 32.14 -18.96 -9.07
C ALA A 297 33.61 -18.54 -9.29
N LEU A 298 33.86 -17.47 -10.07
CA LEU A 298 35.20 -16.92 -10.30
C LEU A 298 35.76 -16.25 -9.05
N SER A 299 34.94 -15.54 -8.28
CA SER A 299 35.36 -14.94 -7.01
C SER A 299 35.74 -15.99 -5.96
N ARG A 300 35.03 -17.13 -5.91
CA ARG A 300 35.38 -18.27 -5.05
C ARG A 300 36.68 -18.95 -5.44
N ARG A 301 37.02 -18.99 -6.74
CA ARG A 301 38.32 -19.53 -7.20
C ARG A 301 39.50 -18.62 -6.85
N LYS A 302 39.27 -17.31 -6.69
CA LYS A 302 40.31 -16.34 -6.31
C LYS A 302 40.65 -16.37 -4.81
N SER A 303 39.76 -16.90 -3.97
CA SER A 303 39.99 -17.15 -2.54
C SER A 303 40.66 -18.50 -2.21
N SER A 304 41.04 -19.28 -3.21
CA SER A 304 41.69 -20.59 -3.03
C SER A 304 43.03 -20.66 -3.77
N ALA A 305 44.00 -19.84 -3.38
CA ALA A 305 45.41 -20.04 -3.73
C ALA A 305 46.21 -20.27 -2.41
N PRO A 306 47.03 -21.33 -2.32
CA PRO A 306 47.54 -21.84 -1.04
C PRO A 306 48.82 -21.14 -0.57
N ASP A 307 48.94 -20.91 0.74
CA ASP A 307 50.20 -20.58 1.40
C ASP A 307 51.11 -21.82 1.42
N SER A 308 52.23 -21.76 0.71
CA SER A 308 53.30 -22.75 0.76
C SER A 308 54.39 -22.31 1.74
N SER A 309 54.29 -22.73 3.01
CA SER A 309 55.45 -22.71 3.92
C SER A 309 56.08 -24.11 4.01
N SER A 310 57.23 -24.21 3.34
CA SER A 310 58.35 -25.12 3.54
C SER A 310 58.40 -25.85 4.90
N TYR A 311 58.38 -27.19 4.87
CA TYR A 311 59.02 -28.02 5.89
C TYR A 311 60.48 -28.24 5.48
N ALA A 312 61.40 -27.74 6.29
CA ALA A 312 62.80 -28.12 6.32
C ALA A 312 63.05 -28.87 7.64
N ALA A 313 63.16 -30.19 7.56
CA ALA A 313 63.80 -31.11 8.51
C ALA A 313 63.77 -32.49 7.82
N GLU A 314 64.81 -33.31 7.75
CA GLU A 314 66.03 -33.34 8.54
C GLU A 314 67.14 -33.92 7.66
N ARG A 315 68.32 -33.35 7.86
CA ARG A 315 69.60 -33.85 7.43
C ARG A 315 69.93 -35.09 8.30
N ARG A 316 70.97 -35.80 7.89
CA ARG A 316 71.98 -36.16 8.90
C ARG A 316 72.64 -34.88 9.43
#